data_AF-A0A353G943-F1
#
_entry.id   AF-A0A353G943-F1
#
_cell.length_a   1.000
_cell.length_b   1.000
_cell.length_c   1.000
_cell.angle_alpha   90.00
_cell.angle_beta   90.00
_cell.angle_gamma   90.00
#
_symmetry.space_group_name_H-M   'P 1'
#
loop_
_entity.id
_entity.type
_entity.pdbx_description
1 polymer ?
#
loop_
_entity_poly.entity_id
_entity_poly.type
_entity_poly.pdbx_seq_one_letter_code
_entity_poly.pdbx_strand_id
1 'polypeptide(L)'
;MSNTPHELTAEFPEFVALIHHLKTTDGHFARLFDSYHDVNGKIHRAETNIEPVDDFHMEDMRKNRMRLKDEIYGMLVHHEPEAETPEV
;
A
#
# COMPACT_ATOMS: atom_id res chain seq x y z
N MET A 1 18.79 -0.98 0.44
CA MET A 1 17.68 -0.28 1.11
C MET A 1 16.85 0.35 0.00
N SER A 2 15.70 -0.25 -0.33
CA SER A 2 14.82 0.29 -1.36
C SER A 2 14.11 1.51 -0.78
N ASN A 3 14.55 2.71 -1.17
CA ASN A 3 13.93 3.96 -0.72
C ASN A 3 12.84 4.32 -1.74
N THR A 4 11.86 3.44 -1.93
CA THR A 4 10.77 3.68 -2.86
C THR A 4 9.85 4.71 -2.20
N PRO A 5 9.62 5.89 -2.79
CA PRO A 5 8.67 6.86 -2.24
C PRO A 5 7.26 6.25 -2.21
N HIS A 6 6.42 6.61 -1.23
CA HIS A 6 5.08 6.02 -0.99
C HIS A 6 5.08 4.57 -0.51
N GLU A 7 5.95 4.22 0.44
CA GLU A 7 5.83 2.98 1.19
C GLU A 7 4.53 2.98 2.02
N LEU A 8 3.86 1.82 2.09
CA LEU A 8 2.62 1.64 2.87
C LEU A 8 2.78 2.07 4.34
N THR A 9 3.95 1.83 4.93
CA THR A 9 4.27 2.25 6.31
C THR A 9 4.42 3.76 6.47
N ALA A 10 4.74 4.48 5.40
CA ALA A 10 4.77 5.95 5.40
C ALA A 10 3.38 6.54 5.16
N GLU A 11 2.49 5.85 4.43
CA GLU A 11 1.09 6.26 4.26
C GLU A 11 0.23 5.99 5.49
N PHE A 12 0.57 4.94 6.26
CA PHE A 12 -0.15 4.52 7.47
C PHE A 12 0.80 4.33 8.67
N PRO A 13 1.38 5.43 9.19
CA PRO A 13 2.38 5.37 10.26
C PRO A 13 1.82 4.78 11.57
N GLU A 14 0.53 4.99 11.84
CA GLU A 14 -0.16 4.47 13.02
C GLU A 14 -0.38 2.94 12.97
N PHE A 15 -0.48 2.37 11.76
CA PHE A 15 -0.74 0.95 11.56
C PHE A 15 0.52 0.13 11.30
N VAL A 16 1.73 0.70 11.40
CA VAL A 16 2.99 0.00 11.05
C VAL A 16 3.15 -1.33 11.79
N ALA A 17 2.87 -1.36 13.09
CA ALA A 17 2.94 -2.59 13.88
C ALA A 17 1.95 -3.66 13.38
N LEU A 18 0.72 -3.24 13.06
CA LEU A 18 -0.33 -4.11 12.54
C LEU A 18 -0.01 -4.60 11.12
N ILE A 19 0.52 -3.75 10.25
CA ILE A 19 0.98 -4.10 8.90
C ILE A 19 2.05 -5.18 8.98
N HIS A 20 3.03 -5.04 9.88
CA HIS A 20 4.06 -6.06 10.07
C HIS A 20 3.48 -7.38 10.59
N HIS A 21 2.53 -7.31 11.53
CA HIS A 21 1.85 -8.49 12.05
C HIS A 21 1.09 -9.22 10.93
N LEU A 22 0.16 -8.53 10.27
CA LEU A 22 -0.68 -9.08 9.20
C LEU A 22 0.14 -9.58 8.01
N LYS A 23 1.25 -8.93 7.67
CA LYS A 23 2.15 -9.44 6.62
C LYS A 23 2.71 -10.84 6.94
N THR A 24 2.87 -11.18 8.22
CA THR A 24 3.39 -12.49 8.64
C THR A 24 2.30 -13.50 8.95
N THR A 25 1.12 -13.05 9.38
CA THR A 25 0.03 -13.92 9.83
C THR A 25 -1.08 -14.11 8.82
N ASP A 26 -1.30 -13.13 7.94
CA ASP A 26 -2.35 -13.12 6.92
C ASP A 26 -1.74 -13.16 5.50
N GLY A 27 -1.88 -14.32 4.85
CA GLY A 27 -1.38 -14.52 3.49
C GLY A 27 -2.15 -13.75 2.41
N HIS A 28 -3.37 -13.26 2.67
CA HIS A 28 -4.07 -12.32 1.79
C HIS A 28 -3.47 -10.93 1.93
N PHE A 29 -3.28 -10.46 3.16
CA PHE A 29 -2.65 -9.18 3.44
C PHE A 29 -1.23 -9.11 2.85
N ALA A 30 -0.43 -10.16 3.01
CA ALA A 30 0.91 -10.24 2.42
C ALA A 30 0.89 -10.06 0.89
N ARG A 31 -0.06 -10.70 0.20
CA ARG A 31 -0.23 -10.57 -1.26
C ARG A 31 -0.65 -9.17 -1.68
N LEU A 32 -1.53 -8.52 -0.91
CA LEU A 32 -1.92 -7.14 -1.16
C LEU A 32 -0.77 -6.16 -0.96
N PHE A 33 0.00 -6.34 0.13
CA PHE A 33 1.19 -5.55 0.41
C PHE A 33 2.21 -5.64 -0.73
N ASP A 34 2.54 -6.86 -1.16
CA ASP A 34 3.50 -7.08 -2.24
C ASP A 34 2.97 -6.49 -3.57
N SER A 35 1.68 -6.67 -3.86
CA SER A 35 1.04 -6.09 -5.06
C SER A 35 1.09 -4.56 -5.04
N TYR A 36 0.85 -3.94 -3.89
CA TYR A 36 0.94 -2.49 -3.74
C TYR A 36 2.38 -2.02 -3.96
N HIS A 37 3.35 -2.70 -3.35
CA HIS A 37 4.77 -2.37 -3.51
C HIS A 37 5.22 -2.47 -4.97
N ASP A 38 4.78 -3.52 -5.68
CA ASP A 38 5.07 -3.72 -7.10
C ASP A 38 4.47 -2.63 -7.99
N VAL A 39 3.18 -2.30 -7.79
CA VAL A 39 2.51 -1.24 -8.57
C VAL A 39 3.15 0.11 -8.30
N ASN A 40 3.47 0.42 -7.04
CA ASN A 40 4.12 1.66 -6.68
C ASN A 40 5.53 1.77 -7.28
N GLY A 41 6.30 0.68 -7.26
CA GLY A 41 7.60 0.61 -7.92
C GLY A 41 7.51 0.81 -9.44
N LYS A 42 6.49 0.23 -10.10
CA LYS A 42 6.23 0.45 -11.52
C LYS A 42 5.86 1.90 -11.82
N ILE A 43 4.97 2.52 -11.03
CA ILE A 43 4.60 3.93 -11.18
C ILE A 43 5.85 4.80 -11.05
N HIS A 44 6.68 4.55 -10.04
CA HIS A 44 7.90 5.31 -9.84
C HIS A 44 8.89 5.17 -11.02
N ARG A 45 9.08 3.97 -11.56
CA ARG A 45 9.92 3.76 -12.76
C ARG A 45 9.37 4.45 -14.00
N ALA A 46 8.05 4.48 -14.16
CA ALA A 46 7.41 5.20 -15.26
C ALA A 46 7.54 6.72 -15.11
N GLU A 47 7.33 7.26 -13.90
CA GLU A 47 7.46 8.70 -13.62
C GLU A 47 8.92 9.19 -13.73
N THR A 48 9.89 8.32 -13.44
CA THR A 48 11.32 8.62 -13.58
C THR A 48 11.85 8.42 -15.01
N ASN A 49 10.98 8.14 -15.99
CA ASN A 49 11.34 7.83 -17.38
C ASN A 49 12.32 6.65 -17.54
N ILE A 50 12.38 5.76 -16.54
CA ILE A 50 13.17 4.52 -16.63
C ILE A 50 12.42 3.48 -17.47
N GLU A 51 11.12 3.33 -17.23
CA GLU A 51 10.20 2.49 -18.00
C GLU A 51 8.93 3.29 -18.33
N PRO A 52 9.01 4.27 -19.25
CA PRO A 52 7.85 5.08 -19.61
C PRO A 52 6.76 4.19 -20.21
N VAL A 53 5.57 4.30 -19.64
CA VAL A 53 4.34 3.67 -20.14
C VAL A 53 3.44 4.76 -20.71
N ASP A 54 2.48 4.38 -21.56
CA ASP A 54 1.51 5.35 -22.05
C ASP A 54 0.60 5.88 -20.93
N ASP A 55 -0.08 6.99 -21.21
CA ASP A 55 -0.93 7.68 -20.23
C ASP A 55 -2.09 6.79 -19.72
N PHE A 56 -2.62 5.90 -20.57
CA PHE A 56 -3.69 4.98 -20.18
C PHE A 56 -3.20 3.95 -19.16
N HIS A 57 -2.04 3.34 -19.41
CA HIS A 57 -1.41 2.41 -18.48
C HIS A 57 -1.01 3.10 -17.17
N MET A 58 -0.53 4.35 -17.23
CA MET A 58 -0.27 5.14 -16.02
C MET A 58 -1.54 5.36 -15.18
N GLU A 59 -2.64 5.71 -15.83
CA GLU A 59 -3.92 5.91 -15.16
C GLU A 59 -4.43 4.62 -14.52
N ASP A 60 -4.34 3.49 -15.23
CA ASP A 60 -4.72 2.18 -14.72
C ASP A 60 -3.85 1.74 -13.54
N MET A 61 -2.54 1.99 -13.60
CA MET A 61 -1.63 1.73 -12.48
C MET A 61 -1.98 2.57 -11.25
N ARG A 62 -2.31 3.86 -11.43
CA ARG A 62 -2.74 4.73 -10.34
C ARG A 62 -4.07 4.28 -9.73
N LYS A 63 -5.04 3.88 -10.56
CA LYS A 63 -6.32 3.29 -10.10
C LYS A 63 -6.08 2.00 -9.32
N ASN A 64 -5.20 1.12 -9.82
CA ASN A 64 -4.81 -0.11 -9.12
C ASN A 64 -4.16 0.18 -7.77
N ARG A 65 -3.26 1.15 -7.69
CA ARG A 65 -2.65 1.58 -6.41
C ARG A 65 -3.72 2.04 -5.43
N MET A 66 -4.68 2.85 -5.88
CA MET A 66 -5.77 3.33 -5.03
C MET A 66 -6.64 2.17 -4.52
N ARG A 67 -7.06 1.26 -5.40
CA ARG A 67 -7.85 0.08 -5.02
C ARG A 67 -7.14 -0.79 -3.99
N LEU A 68 -5.84 -1.06 -4.21
CA LEU A 68 -5.03 -1.83 -3.28
C LEU A 68 -4.91 -1.13 -1.92
N LYS A 69 -4.75 0.19 -1.92
CA LYS A 69 -4.71 0.99 -0.70
C LYS A 69 -6.01 0.88 0.08
N ASP A 70 -7.15 1.01 -0.60
CA ASP A 70 -8.48 0.92 0.02
C ASP A 70 -8.72 -0.48 0.62
N GLU A 71 -8.31 -1.53 -0.10
CA GLU A 71 -8.42 -2.92 0.38
C GLU A 71 -7.54 -3.17 1.62
N ILE A 72 -6.29 -2.68 1.59
CA ILE A 72 -5.37 -2.78 2.73
C ILE A 72 -5.90 -2.00 3.93
N TYR A 73 -6.35 -0.76 3.73
CA TYR A 73 -6.93 0.05 4.80
C TYR A 73 -8.17 -0.61 5.39
N GLY A 74 -9.03 -1.19 4.56
CA GLY A 74 -10.17 -1.99 5.02
C GLY A 74 -9.73 -3.13 5.94
N MET A 75 -8.67 -3.87 5.58
CA MET A 75 -8.15 -4.93 6.45
C MET A 75 -7.54 -4.41 7.75
N LEU A 76 -6.87 -3.25 7.72
CA LEU A 76 -6.30 -2.62 8.92
C LEU A 76 -7.38 -2.20 9.91
N VAL A 77 -8.42 -1.52 9.43
CA VAL A 77 -9.54 -1.05 10.28
C VAL A 77 -10.46 -2.20 10.71
N HIS A 78 -10.66 -3.21 9.87
CA HIS A 78 -11.48 -4.38 10.26
C HIS A 78 -10.79 -5.31 11.25
N HIS A 79 -9.45 -5.30 11.33
CA HIS A 79 -8.72 -6.08 12.32
C HIS A 79 -8.65 -5.41 13.70
N GLU A 80 -9.26 -4.23 13.83
CA GLU A 80 -9.33 -3.46 15.07
C GLU A 80 -10.77 -3.50 15.60
N PRO A 81 -11.10 -4.36 16.58
CA PRO A 81 -12.34 -4.20 17.32
C PRO A 81 -12.25 -3.09 18.37
N GLU A 82 -11.07 -2.57 18.76
CA GLU A 82 -10.99 -1.85 20.06
C GLU A 82 -9.75 -0.97 20.34
N ALA A 83 -8.98 -0.51 19.35
CA ALA A 83 -7.89 0.44 19.66
C ALA A 83 -8.33 1.89 19.40
N GLU A 84 -8.83 2.48 20.48
CA GLU A 84 -8.73 3.91 20.81
C GLU A 84 -9.12 4.92 19.73
N THR A 85 -10.40 5.28 19.77
CA THR A 85 -10.80 6.67 19.55
C THR A 85 -9.91 7.61 20.37
N PRO A 86 -9.17 8.56 19.78
CA PRO A 86 -8.67 9.67 20.57
C PRO A 86 -9.87 10.57 20.87
N GLU A 87 -10.43 10.38 22.06
CA GLU A 87 -11.34 11.33 22.66
C GLU A 87 -10.53 12.58 23.04
N VAL A 88 -10.61 13.64 22.23
CA VAL A 88 -10.44 15.04 22.69
C VAL A 88 -11.27 16.01 21.86
#